data_AF-A0AA37PTZ8-F1
#
_entry.id   AF-A0AA37PTZ8-F1
#
_cell.length_a   1.000
_cell.length_b   1.000
_cell.length_c   1.000
_cell.angle_alpha   90.00
_cell.angle_beta   90.00
_cell.angle_gamma   90.00
#
_symmetry.space_group_name_H-M   'P 1'
#
loop_
_entity.id
_entity.type
_entity.pdbx_description
1 polymer ?
#
loop_
_entity_poly.entity_id
_entity_poly.type
_entity_poly.pdbx_seq_one_letter_code
_entity_poly.pdbx_strand_id
1 'polypeptide(L)'
;MHRAVFEIFFSDTPMGAARRARFEEVVKTQRTEFQAHDLEIGYSYPAGALVPDGSAPPPIDPMGSIYYPTTRPGHRLPHAWLETNGRRLSTHDLTGADGRFVLITGPDGQAWATAAAKAAEKFGIEIAVASIGADYRDADDQWAQVREIADDGAVLVRPDNYVAWRSMSSAPDPADTLVNAVSTVLQR
;
A
#
# COMPACT_ATOMS: atom_id res chain seq x y z
N MET A 1 28.24 -5.29 -39.36
CA MET A 1 26.97 -4.93 -40.03
C MET A 1 26.32 -3.65 -39.46
N HIS A 2 26.58 -3.20 -38.22
CA HIS A 2 25.88 -2.05 -37.63
C HIS A 2 26.66 -0.71 -37.58
N ARG A 3 27.93 -0.67 -38.00
CA ARG A 3 28.78 0.52 -37.89
C ARG A 3 28.22 1.75 -38.62
N ALA A 4 27.83 1.59 -39.89
CA ALA A 4 27.24 2.67 -40.68
C ALA A 4 25.92 3.20 -40.09
N VAL A 5 25.16 2.35 -39.39
CA VAL A 5 23.91 2.76 -38.73
C VAL A 5 24.20 3.71 -37.57
N PHE A 6 25.19 3.39 -36.74
CA PHE A 6 25.62 4.22 -35.63
C PHE A 6 26.32 5.50 -36.10
N GLU A 7 27.15 5.45 -37.14
CA GLU A 7 27.78 6.64 -37.71
C GLU A 7 26.75 7.67 -38.17
N ILE A 8 25.68 7.24 -38.85
CA ILE A 8 24.57 8.14 -39.22
C ILE A 8 23.81 8.60 -37.98
N PHE A 9 23.52 7.71 -37.02
CA PHE A 9 22.78 8.02 -35.80
C PHE A 9 23.45 9.10 -34.95
N PHE A 10 24.78 9.05 -34.80
CA PHE A 10 25.55 10.03 -34.03
C PHE A 10 25.98 11.26 -34.84
N SER A 11 25.76 11.27 -36.16
CA SER A 11 26.10 12.43 -36.99
C SER A 11 25.24 13.65 -36.67
N ASP A 12 25.84 14.84 -36.81
CA ASP A 12 25.14 16.13 -36.73
C ASP A 12 24.55 16.51 -38.09
N THR A 13 23.69 15.64 -38.61
CA THR A 13 22.99 15.82 -39.89
C THR A 13 21.49 15.75 -39.69
N PRO A 14 20.67 16.29 -40.62
CA PRO A 14 19.21 16.13 -40.56
C PRO A 14 18.78 14.66 -40.47
N MET A 15 19.50 13.75 -41.14
CA MET A 15 19.24 12.31 -41.06
C MET A 15 19.58 11.73 -39.68
N GLY A 16 20.69 12.15 -39.07
CA GLY A 16 21.06 11.78 -37.71
C GLY A 16 20.02 12.25 -36.68
N ALA A 17 19.59 13.51 -36.79
CA ALA A 17 18.52 14.07 -35.97
C ALA A 17 17.21 13.28 -36.11
N ALA A 18 16.77 12.98 -37.34
CA ALA A 18 15.56 12.20 -37.58
C ALA A 18 15.64 10.77 -37.00
N ARG A 19 16.81 10.12 -37.07
CA ARG A 19 17.02 8.78 -36.46
C ARG A 19 16.97 8.81 -34.94
N ARG A 20 17.57 9.82 -34.31
CA ARG A 20 17.50 9.99 -32.85
C ARG A 20 16.08 10.27 -32.39
N ALA A 21 15.35 11.14 -33.08
CA ALA A 21 13.94 11.39 -32.80
C ALA A 21 13.09 10.11 -32.92
N ARG A 22 13.26 9.33 -33.99
CA ARG A 22 12.56 8.04 -34.14
C ARG A 22 12.92 7.06 -33.02
N PHE A 23 14.19 6.97 -32.65
CA PHE A 23 14.63 6.10 -31.57
C PHE A 23 14.02 6.51 -30.23
N GLU A 24 13.97 7.81 -29.94
CA GLU A 24 13.32 8.33 -28.73
C GLU A 24 11.85 7.91 -28.65
N GLU A 25 11.11 8.00 -29.76
CA GLU A 25 9.72 7.53 -29.81
C GLU A 25 9.61 6.01 -29.58
N VAL A 26 10.51 5.20 -30.15
CA VAL A 26 10.54 3.75 -29.89
C VAL A 26 10.89 3.45 -28.43
N VAL A 27 11.80 4.19 -27.81
CA VAL A 27 12.10 4.03 -26.38
C VAL A 27 10.88 4.36 -25.53
N LYS A 28 10.11 5.38 -25.90
CA LYS A 28 8.87 5.73 -25.19
C LYS A 28 7.83 4.60 -25.23
N THR A 29 7.74 3.83 -26.31
CA THR A 29 6.81 2.69 -26.36
C THR A 29 7.22 1.53 -25.44
N GLN A 30 8.50 1.43 -25.07
CA GLN A 30 8.99 0.38 -24.18
C GLN A 30 8.78 0.70 -22.69
N ARG A 31 8.23 1.86 -22.35
CA ARG A 31 8.07 2.26 -20.94
C ARG A 31 7.19 1.30 -20.15
N THR A 32 6.12 0.78 -20.74
CA THR A 32 5.28 -0.21 -20.05
C THR A 32 6.06 -1.48 -19.70
N GLU A 33 7.00 -1.93 -20.54
CA GLU A 33 7.79 -3.15 -20.26
C GLU A 33 8.79 -2.99 -19.10
N PHE A 34 9.22 -1.76 -18.81
CA PHE A 34 10.29 -1.50 -17.84
C PHE A 34 9.88 -0.56 -16.69
N GLN A 35 8.66 -0.03 -16.73
CA GLN A 35 8.13 0.94 -15.76
C GLN A 35 6.64 0.67 -15.47
N ALA A 36 6.22 -0.60 -15.46
CA ALA A 36 4.83 -1.05 -15.26
C ALA A 36 4.40 -1.06 -13.77
N HIS A 37 4.69 0.01 -13.04
CA HIS A 37 4.55 0.03 -11.58
C HIS A 37 3.12 -0.28 -11.10
N ASP A 38 2.10 0.26 -11.77
CA ASP A 38 0.68 0.01 -11.43
C ASP A 38 0.28 -1.43 -11.74
N LEU A 39 0.78 -1.99 -12.85
CA LEU A 39 0.53 -3.40 -13.19
C LEU A 39 1.21 -4.36 -12.22
N GLU A 40 2.42 -4.01 -11.75
CA GLU A 40 3.21 -4.86 -10.86
C GLU A 40 2.66 -4.89 -9.43
N ILE A 41 2.24 -3.74 -8.89
CA ILE A 41 1.87 -3.63 -7.46
C ILE A 41 0.58 -2.84 -7.18
N GLY A 42 -0.06 -2.27 -8.21
CA GLY A 42 -1.27 -1.46 -8.09
C GLY A 42 -2.58 -2.24 -8.23
N TYR A 43 -2.54 -3.52 -8.60
CA TYR A 43 -3.73 -4.35 -8.61
C TYR A 43 -4.36 -4.50 -7.22
N SER A 44 -5.66 -4.74 -7.18
CA SER A 44 -6.41 -4.92 -5.93
C SER A 44 -7.36 -6.09 -5.99
N TYR A 45 -7.69 -6.62 -4.82
CA TYR A 45 -8.73 -7.62 -4.65
C TYR A 45 -10.11 -6.92 -4.58
N PRO A 46 -11.02 -7.16 -5.53
CA PRO A 46 -12.35 -6.54 -5.50
C PRO A 46 -13.28 -7.19 -4.47
N ALA A 47 -13.00 -8.41 -4.05
CA ALA A 47 -13.76 -9.19 -3.08
C ALA A 47 -12.86 -10.27 -2.43
N GLY A 48 -13.35 -10.91 -1.37
CA GLY A 48 -12.67 -12.02 -0.67
C GLY A 48 -12.56 -11.76 0.83
N ALA A 49 -11.39 -12.03 1.40
CA ALA A 49 -11.07 -11.77 2.81
C ALA A 49 -10.83 -10.27 3.06
N LEU A 50 -11.88 -9.46 2.89
CA LEU A 50 -11.89 -8.02 3.11
C LEU A 50 -13.31 -7.53 3.43
N VAL A 51 -13.41 -6.34 4.01
CA VAL A 51 -14.66 -5.63 4.24
C VAL A 51 -14.62 -4.32 3.46
N PRO A 52 -15.47 -4.14 2.43
CA PRO A 52 -15.52 -2.89 1.68
C PRO A 52 -15.94 -1.72 2.57
N ASP A 53 -15.28 -0.58 2.42
CA ASP A 53 -15.60 0.66 3.14
C ASP A 53 -16.51 1.61 2.33
N GLY A 54 -16.92 1.20 1.12
CA GLY A 54 -17.75 2.00 0.21
C GLY A 54 -17.01 3.10 -0.56
N SER A 55 -15.71 3.26 -0.34
CA SER A 55 -14.90 4.27 -1.05
C SER A 55 -14.63 3.87 -2.51
N ALA A 56 -14.47 4.87 -3.37
CA ALA A 56 -14.07 4.66 -4.75
C ALA A 56 -12.60 4.21 -4.83
N PRO A 57 -12.23 3.31 -5.76
CA PRO A 57 -10.83 2.98 -6.01
C PRO A 57 -10.07 4.19 -6.59
N PRO A 58 -8.73 4.22 -6.45
CA PRO A 58 -7.92 5.24 -7.10
C PRO A 58 -8.03 5.13 -8.64
N PRO A 59 -7.65 6.19 -9.38
CA PRO A 59 -7.58 6.13 -10.84
C PRO A 59 -6.66 5.01 -11.32
N ILE A 60 -7.07 4.31 -12.37
CA ILE A 60 -6.21 3.34 -13.06
C ILE A 60 -5.42 4.10 -14.13
N ASP A 61 -4.10 3.98 -14.13
CA ASP A 61 -3.28 4.50 -15.23
C ASP A 61 -3.46 3.60 -16.46
N PRO A 62 -4.01 4.08 -17.58
CA PRO A 62 -4.19 3.26 -18.77
C PRO A 62 -2.88 2.64 -19.28
N MET A 63 -1.73 3.27 -19.02
CA MET A 63 -0.40 2.78 -19.40
C MET A 63 0.24 1.87 -18.34
N GLY A 64 -0.41 1.72 -17.18
CA GLY A 64 0.03 0.82 -16.12
C GLY A 64 1.30 1.24 -15.39
N SER A 65 1.71 2.50 -15.53
CA SER A 65 3.00 3.02 -15.08
C SER A 65 2.96 3.83 -13.80
N ILE A 66 1.84 4.48 -13.51
CA ILE A 66 1.65 5.31 -12.32
C ILE A 66 0.86 4.53 -11.28
N TYR A 67 1.54 4.08 -10.24
CA TYR A 67 0.92 3.48 -9.06
C TYR A 67 0.44 4.57 -8.09
N TYR A 68 -0.80 4.44 -7.62
CA TYR A 68 -1.42 5.30 -6.61
C TYR A 68 -1.59 4.52 -5.29
N PRO A 69 -0.72 4.70 -4.29
CA PRO A 69 -0.85 4.03 -3.00
C PRO A 69 -2.15 4.44 -2.29
N THR A 70 -2.84 3.48 -1.69
CA THR A 70 -4.05 3.72 -0.90
C THR A 70 -4.22 2.68 0.21
N THR A 71 -4.87 3.05 1.31
CA THR A 71 -5.31 2.09 2.34
C THR A 71 -6.70 1.53 2.10
N ARG A 72 -7.30 1.74 0.93
CA ARG A 72 -8.61 1.17 0.59
C ARG A 72 -8.59 -0.36 0.71
N PRO A 73 -9.59 -0.99 1.36
CA PRO A 73 -9.68 -2.45 1.45
C PRO A 73 -9.52 -3.14 0.09
N GLY A 74 -8.72 -4.20 0.07
CA GLY A 74 -8.32 -4.93 -1.13
C GLY A 74 -7.04 -4.44 -1.80
N HIS A 75 -6.47 -3.30 -1.40
CA HIS A 75 -5.20 -2.80 -1.94
C HIS A 75 -4.02 -3.21 -1.06
N ARG A 76 -2.83 -3.24 -1.67
CA ARG A 76 -1.58 -3.44 -0.95
C ARG A 76 -1.36 -2.28 0.01
N LEU A 77 -0.96 -2.58 1.25
CA LEU A 77 -0.60 -1.58 2.25
C LEU A 77 0.41 -0.59 1.65
N PRO A 78 0.22 0.74 1.76
CA PRO A 78 1.22 1.69 1.32
C PRO A 78 2.54 1.54 2.09
N HIS A 79 3.64 1.66 1.36
CA HIS A 79 4.97 1.73 1.98
C HIS A 79 5.14 3.09 2.66
N ALA A 80 5.61 3.08 3.91
CA ALA A 80 6.20 4.24 4.56
C ALA A 80 7.34 3.77 5.47
N TRP A 81 8.32 4.66 5.69
CA TRP A 81 9.38 4.42 6.65
C TRP A 81 8.93 4.78 8.06
N LEU A 82 9.00 3.80 8.95
CA LEU A 82 8.74 3.94 10.37
C LEU A 82 10.03 3.79 11.15
N GLU A 83 10.05 4.36 12.35
CA GLU A 83 11.13 4.14 13.31
C GLU A 83 10.60 3.78 14.69
N THR A 84 11.23 2.80 15.32
CA THR A 84 10.98 2.43 16.72
C THR A 84 12.29 1.99 17.36
N ASN A 85 12.54 2.40 18.60
CA ASN A 85 13.75 2.04 19.36
C ASN A 85 15.07 2.25 18.59
N GLY A 86 15.16 3.34 17.81
CA GLY A 86 16.34 3.66 16.99
C GLY A 86 16.53 2.77 15.76
N ARG A 87 15.58 1.90 15.43
CA ARG A 87 15.58 1.08 14.23
C ARG A 87 14.53 1.58 13.24
N ARG A 88 14.95 1.72 11.98
CA ARG A 88 14.07 2.00 10.84
C ARG A 88 13.53 0.72 10.22
N LEU A 89 12.27 0.72 9.82
CA LEU A 89 11.57 -0.39 9.16
C LEU A 89 10.47 0.12 8.23
N SER A 90 10.00 -0.72 7.31
CA SER A 90 8.84 -0.42 6.49
C SER A 90 7.54 -0.76 7.22
N THR A 91 6.45 -0.06 6.88
CA THR A 91 5.08 -0.53 7.15
C THR A 91 4.85 -1.99 6.73
N HIS A 92 5.49 -2.48 5.67
CA HIS A 92 5.38 -3.87 5.19
C HIS A 92 6.06 -4.89 6.10
N ASP A 93 6.99 -4.45 6.96
CA ASP A 93 7.69 -5.32 7.90
C ASP A 93 6.84 -5.61 9.16
N LEU A 94 5.76 -4.85 9.37
CA LEU A 94 4.90 -4.97 10.57
C LEU A 94 4.21 -6.35 10.63
N THR A 95 3.78 -6.88 9.48
CA THR A 95 3.08 -8.18 9.40
C THR A 95 3.99 -9.35 9.73
N GLY A 96 5.31 -9.15 9.77
CA GLY A 96 6.26 -10.20 10.11
C GLY A 96 6.22 -11.40 9.14
N ALA A 97 6.66 -12.55 9.63
CA ALA A 97 6.70 -13.82 8.88
C ALA A 97 5.90 -14.95 9.56
N ASP A 98 5.25 -14.64 10.68
CA ASP A 98 4.49 -15.53 11.56
C ASP A 98 3.01 -15.67 11.17
N GLY A 99 2.58 -15.01 10.09
CA GLY A 99 1.22 -15.14 9.59
C GLY A 99 0.18 -14.35 10.39
N ARG A 100 0.60 -13.36 11.18
CA ARG A 100 -0.29 -12.53 12.00
C ARG A 100 -0.98 -11.43 11.19
N PHE A 101 -2.11 -10.96 11.71
CA PHE A 101 -2.71 -9.71 11.28
C PHE A 101 -2.02 -8.54 11.98
N VAL A 102 -2.11 -7.35 11.38
CA VAL A 102 -1.67 -6.10 12.01
C VAL A 102 -2.81 -5.10 12.00
N LEU A 103 -3.08 -4.48 13.14
CA LEU A 103 -3.94 -3.31 13.24
C LEU A 103 -3.06 -2.06 13.40
N ILE A 104 -3.00 -1.25 12.35
CA ILE A 104 -2.30 0.04 12.37
C ILE A 104 -3.28 1.10 12.85
N THR A 105 -2.87 1.92 13.82
CA THR A 105 -3.69 2.99 14.40
C THR A 105 -2.91 4.30 14.43
N GLY A 106 -3.62 5.42 14.57
CA GLY A 106 -2.99 6.70 14.89
C GLY A 106 -2.71 6.87 16.39
N PRO A 107 -2.17 8.04 16.79
CA PRO A 107 -1.79 8.31 18.18
C PRO A 107 -2.98 8.37 19.15
N ASP A 108 -4.19 8.60 18.67
CA ASP A 108 -5.42 8.67 19.48
C ASP A 108 -6.27 7.37 19.37
N GLY A 109 -5.67 6.28 18.85
CA GLY A 109 -6.34 5.03 18.53
C GLY A 109 -6.41 3.98 19.67
N GLN A 110 -6.22 4.34 20.95
CA GLN A 110 -6.11 3.35 22.04
C GLN A 110 -7.34 2.43 22.18
N ALA A 111 -8.53 2.92 21.82
CA ALA A 111 -9.73 2.10 21.84
C ALA A 111 -9.66 0.94 20.82
N TRP A 112 -8.99 1.14 19.68
CA TRP A 112 -8.72 0.11 18.68
C TRP A 112 -7.72 -0.94 19.17
N ALA A 113 -6.72 -0.54 19.96
CA ALA A 113 -5.79 -1.50 20.57
C ALA A 113 -6.53 -2.46 21.52
N THR A 114 -7.46 -1.94 22.32
CA THR A 114 -8.31 -2.76 23.19
C THR A 114 -9.25 -3.66 22.38
N ALA A 115 -9.80 -3.15 21.27
CA ALA A 115 -10.62 -3.93 20.36
C ALA A 115 -9.84 -5.10 19.73
N ALA A 116 -8.57 -4.88 19.35
CA ALA A 116 -7.71 -5.89 18.74
C ALA A 116 -7.50 -7.07 19.69
N ALA A 117 -7.25 -6.81 20.98
CA ALA A 117 -7.11 -7.86 21.98
C ALA A 117 -8.37 -8.73 22.10
N LYS A 118 -9.56 -8.11 22.12
CA LYS A 118 -10.84 -8.84 22.15
C LYS A 118 -11.08 -9.68 20.90
N ALA A 119 -10.78 -9.14 19.71
CA ALA A 119 -10.92 -9.87 18.46
C ALA A 119 -9.93 -11.05 18.38
N ALA A 120 -8.67 -10.83 18.77
CA ALA A 120 -7.64 -11.86 18.84
C ALA A 120 -8.08 -13.03 19.75
N GLU A 121 -8.56 -12.72 20.96
CA GLU A 121 -9.08 -13.72 21.91
C GLU A 121 -10.27 -14.48 21.34
N LYS A 122 -11.28 -13.77 20.81
CA LYS A 122 -12.52 -14.37 20.30
C LYS A 122 -12.26 -15.36 19.16
N PHE A 123 -11.37 -15.02 18.23
CA PHE A 123 -11.13 -15.83 17.03
C PHE A 123 -9.95 -16.79 17.16
N GLY A 124 -9.13 -16.66 18.20
CA GLY A 124 -7.93 -17.47 18.42
C GLY A 124 -6.84 -17.18 17.38
N ILE A 125 -6.66 -15.90 17.05
CA ILE A 125 -5.66 -15.43 16.07
C ILE A 125 -4.76 -14.36 16.68
N GLU A 126 -3.59 -14.13 16.08
CA GLU A 126 -2.72 -13.03 16.46
C GLU A 126 -3.06 -11.76 15.67
N ILE A 127 -3.27 -10.66 16.40
CA ILE A 127 -3.43 -9.31 15.84
C ILE A 127 -2.44 -8.39 16.56
N ALA A 128 -1.31 -8.09 15.92
CA ALA A 128 -0.35 -7.12 16.44
C ALA A 128 -0.90 -5.69 16.26
N VAL A 129 -0.72 -4.83 17.25
CA VAL A 129 -1.12 -3.42 17.16
C VAL A 129 0.13 -2.58 16.90
N ALA A 130 0.07 -1.69 15.91
CA ALA A 130 1.10 -0.70 15.63
C ALA A 130 0.49 0.70 15.70
N SER A 131 0.74 1.44 16.78
CA SER A 131 0.33 2.84 16.87
C SER A 131 1.41 3.76 16.29
N ILE A 132 1.14 4.33 15.12
CA ILE A 132 2.04 5.28 14.45
C ILE A 132 1.73 6.68 14.99
N GLY A 133 2.74 7.33 15.55
CA GLY A 133 2.63 8.54 16.38
C GLY A 133 2.83 8.27 17.88
N ALA A 134 2.79 7.00 18.31
CA ALA A 134 3.06 6.60 19.70
C ALA A 134 4.19 5.55 19.79
N ASP A 135 3.95 4.32 19.33
CA ASP A 135 4.93 3.22 19.39
C ASP A 135 5.97 3.28 18.25
N TYR A 136 5.53 3.83 17.12
CA TYR A 136 6.32 4.05 15.92
C TYR A 136 6.28 5.53 15.54
N ARG A 137 7.43 6.08 15.16
CA ARG A 137 7.50 7.40 14.52
C ARG A 137 7.36 7.25 13.01
N ASP A 138 6.58 8.12 12.37
CA ASP A 138 6.63 8.31 10.92
C ASP A 138 7.91 9.07 10.58
N ALA A 139 8.89 8.41 9.97
CA ALA A 139 10.26 8.92 9.90
C ALA A 139 10.41 10.07 8.88
N ASP A 140 9.62 10.02 7.80
CA ASP A 140 9.69 10.96 6.68
C ASP A 140 8.33 11.63 6.40
N ASP A 141 7.38 11.58 7.36
CA ASP A 141 5.99 12.03 7.20
C ASP A 141 5.26 11.40 5.99
N GLN A 142 5.70 10.22 5.56
CA GLN A 142 5.15 9.51 4.41
C GLN A 142 3.87 8.78 4.78
N TRP A 143 3.81 8.17 5.97
CA TRP A 143 2.61 7.48 6.42
C TRP A 143 1.43 8.45 6.55
N ALA A 144 1.66 9.64 7.11
CA ALA A 144 0.65 10.69 7.22
C ALA A 144 0.01 11.05 5.87
N GLN A 145 0.76 10.99 4.77
CA GLN A 145 0.28 11.31 3.42
C GLN A 145 -0.57 10.20 2.79
N VAL A 146 -0.37 8.94 3.19
CA VAL A 146 -0.97 7.76 2.53
C VAL A 146 -1.94 6.96 3.41
N ARG A 147 -2.02 7.25 4.71
CA ARG A 147 -2.83 6.46 5.66
C ARG A 147 -4.34 6.56 5.40
N GLU A 148 -4.80 7.68 4.85
CA GLU A 148 -6.22 7.98 4.55
C GLU A 148 -7.19 7.78 5.74
N ILE A 149 -6.68 7.85 6.97
CA ILE A 149 -7.45 7.79 8.21
C ILE A 149 -7.08 8.97 9.12
N ALA A 150 -7.96 9.32 10.05
CA ALA A 150 -7.70 10.27 11.13
C ALA A 150 -6.81 9.65 12.21
N ASP A 151 -6.36 10.46 13.17
CA ASP A 151 -5.50 10.04 14.28
C ASP A 151 -6.16 9.03 15.23
N ASP A 152 -7.49 8.97 15.22
CA ASP A 152 -8.32 8.04 15.99
C ASP A 152 -8.86 6.87 15.12
N GLY A 153 -8.43 6.76 13.86
CA GLY A 153 -8.80 5.70 12.93
C GLY A 153 -7.96 4.43 13.04
N ALA A 154 -8.27 3.44 12.20
CA ALA A 154 -7.55 2.17 12.16
C ALA A 154 -7.53 1.51 10.78
N VAL A 155 -6.47 0.75 10.48
CA VAL A 155 -6.31 -0.06 9.26
C VAL A 155 -5.93 -1.49 9.67
N LEU A 156 -6.76 -2.46 9.32
CA LEU A 156 -6.48 -3.88 9.51
C LEU A 156 -5.80 -4.45 8.26
N VAL A 157 -4.60 -4.99 8.46
CA VAL A 157 -3.73 -5.54 7.42
C VAL A 157 -3.62 -7.05 7.59
N ARG A 158 -3.76 -7.76 6.48
CA ARG A 158 -3.61 -9.22 6.39
C ARG A 158 -2.14 -9.63 6.43
N PRO A 159 -1.86 -10.92 6.70
CA PRO A 159 -0.49 -11.45 6.67
C PRO A 159 0.26 -11.29 5.34
N ASP A 160 -0.46 -11.08 4.23
CA ASP A 160 0.09 -10.87 2.89
C ASP A 160 0.26 -9.39 2.52
N ASN A 161 0.22 -8.48 3.49
CA ASN A 161 0.36 -7.03 3.32
C ASN A 161 -0.77 -6.35 2.53
N TYR A 162 -1.95 -6.97 2.43
CA TYR A 162 -3.14 -6.34 1.88
C TYR A 162 -4.06 -5.80 2.98
N VAL A 163 -4.66 -4.64 2.73
CA VAL A 163 -5.64 -4.08 3.65
C VAL A 163 -6.93 -4.90 3.58
N ALA A 164 -7.34 -5.46 4.71
CA ALA A 164 -8.59 -6.19 4.86
C ALA A 164 -9.75 -5.24 5.20
N TRP A 165 -9.51 -4.22 6.01
CA TRP A 165 -10.54 -3.30 6.49
C TRP A 165 -9.91 -2.01 6.99
N ARG A 166 -10.67 -0.91 7.03
CA ARG A 166 -10.28 0.32 7.71
C ARG A 166 -11.47 1.03 8.33
N SER A 167 -11.20 1.83 9.36
CA SER A 167 -12.08 2.85 9.92
C SER A 167 -11.44 4.22 9.77
N MET A 168 -12.18 5.17 9.20
CA MET A 168 -11.70 6.54 8.96
C MET A 168 -11.41 7.31 10.24
N SER A 169 -12.15 7.00 11.31
CA SER A 169 -12.04 7.63 12.63
C SER A 169 -12.38 6.59 13.71
N SER A 170 -12.51 7.04 14.96
CA SER A 170 -13.08 6.22 16.03
C SER A 170 -14.52 5.81 15.69
N ALA A 171 -14.97 4.73 16.33
CA ALA A 171 -16.32 4.20 16.23
C ALA A 171 -17.03 4.27 17.60
N PRO A 172 -18.37 4.30 17.66
CA PRO A 172 -19.11 4.25 18.93
C PRO A 172 -18.79 3.01 19.76
N ASP A 173 -18.58 1.87 19.11
CA ASP A 173 -18.07 0.64 19.72
C ASP A 173 -16.95 0.04 18.86
N PRO A 174 -15.68 0.41 19.12
CA PRO A 174 -14.53 -0.10 18.36
C PRO A 174 -14.36 -1.61 18.50
N ALA A 175 -14.74 -2.19 19.65
CA ALA A 175 -14.60 -3.61 19.91
C ALA A 175 -15.54 -4.43 19.03
N ASP A 176 -16.83 -4.13 19.06
CA ASP A 176 -17.81 -4.82 18.22
C ASP A 176 -17.55 -4.55 16.73
N THR A 177 -17.16 -3.32 16.38
CA THR A 177 -16.81 -2.97 15.00
C THR A 177 -15.66 -3.82 14.46
N LEU A 178 -14.54 -3.91 15.19
CA LEU A 178 -13.40 -4.69 14.74
C LEU A 178 -13.68 -6.20 14.77
N VAL A 179 -14.41 -6.69 15.78
CA VAL A 179 -14.82 -8.09 15.86
C VAL A 179 -15.66 -8.49 14.64
N ASN A 180 -16.60 -7.64 14.22
CA ASN A 180 -17.42 -7.90 13.03
C ASN A 180 -16.59 -7.85 11.74
N ALA A 181 -15.60 -6.95 11.66
CA ALA A 181 -14.71 -6.89 10.52
C ALA A 181 -13.85 -8.16 10.41
N VAL A 182 -13.23 -8.60 11.51
CA VAL A 182 -12.44 -9.83 11.57
C VAL A 182 -13.30 -11.07 11.30
N SER A 183 -14.51 -11.14 11.87
CA SER A 183 -15.52 -12.19 11.58
C SER A 183 -15.75 -12.33 10.07
N THR A 184 -15.97 -11.21 9.38
CA THR A 184 -16.20 -11.19 7.93
C THR A 184 -14.98 -11.65 7.15
N VAL A 185 -13.79 -11.16 7.51
CA VAL A 185 -12.51 -11.52 6.87
C VAL A 185 -12.21 -13.02 7.02
N LEU A 186 -12.49 -13.59 8.19
CA LEU A 186 -12.26 -15.01 8.50
C LEU A 186 -13.42 -15.92 8.10
N GLN A 187 -14.58 -15.37 7.73
CA GLN A 187 -15.83 -16.09 7.49
C GLN A 187 -16.27 -16.95 8.69
N ARG A 188 -16.23 -16.39 9.90
CA ARG A 188 -16.52 -17.07 11.18
C ARG A 188 -17.41 -16.27 12.12
#